data_AF-A0A4U9IQG1-F1
#
_entry.id   AF-A0A4U9IQG1-F1
#
_cell.length_a   1.000
_cell.length_b   1.000
_cell.length_c   1.000
_cell.angle_alpha   90.00
_cell.angle_beta   90.00
_cell.angle_gamma   90.00
#
_symmetry.space_group_name_H-M   'P 1'
#
loop_
_entity.id
_entity.type
_entity.pdbx_description
1 polymer ?
#
loop_
_entity_poly.entity_id
_entity_poly.type
_entity_poly.pdbx_seq_one_letter_code
_entity_poly.pdbx_strand_id
1 'polypeptide(L)' 'MSLIIALIVENPSAQLTLLRRLFSELQKPTLMEALLTAPGHQLEALFAEAILMTEPCKQAS' A
#
# COMPACT_ATOMS: atom_id res chain seq x y z
N MET A 1 -5.39 15.71 9.47
CA MET A 1 -4.13 14.96 9.28
C MET A 1 -4.07 14.54 7.83
N SER A 2 -2.99 14.85 7.12
CA SER A 2 -2.81 14.46 5.72
C SER A 2 -1.70 13.42 5.63
N LEU A 3 -1.96 12.28 4.97
CA LEU A 3 -0.96 11.26 4.69
C LEU A 3 -0.35 11.53 3.31
N ILE A 4 0.97 11.63 3.23
CA ILE A 4 1.70 11.79 1.97
C ILE A 4 2.52 10.52 1.74
N ILE A 5 2.32 9.89 0.58
CA ILE A 5 3.05 8.69 0.16
C ILE A 5 3.87 9.05 -1.07
N ALA A 6 5.20 8.90 -0.97
CA ALA A 6 6.12 9.06 -2.08
C ALA A 6 6.59 7.67 -2.53
N LEU A 7 6.37 7.33 -3.80
CA LEU A 7 6.79 6.07 -4.38
C LEU A 7 7.96 6.30 -5.34
N ILE A 8 9.09 5.64 -5.09
CA ILE A 8 10.26 5.64 -5.98
C ILE A 8 10.33 4.27 -6.62
N VAL A 9 10.33 4.21 -7.96
CA VAL A 9 10.43 2.95 -8.69
C VAL A 9 11.43 3.08 -9.84
N GLU A 10 12.32 2.09 -9.95
CA GLU A 10 13.37 2.05 -10.98
C GLU A 10 12.95 1.26 -12.24
N ASN A 11 11.93 0.42 -12.14
CA ASN A 11 11.40 -0.38 -13.25
C ASN A 11 9.93 -0.01 -13.56
N PRO A 12 9.64 0.56 -14.75
CA PRO A 12 8.30 1.07 -15.08
C PRO A 12 7.21 -0.01 -15.13
N SER A 13 7.53 -1.28 -15.44
CA SER A 13 6.52 -2.35 -15.46
C SER A 13 6.14 -2.80 -14.05
N ALA A 14 7.12 -2.87 -13.15
CA ALA A 14 6.90 -3.13 -11.72
C ALA A 14 6.14 -1.96 -11.06
N GLN A 15 6.39 -0.73 -11.50
CA GLN A 15 5.74 0.48 -10.99
C GLN A 15 4.22 0.43 -11.10
N LEU A 16 3.69 0.08 -12.28
CA LEU A 16 2.24 0.05 -12.49
C LEU A 16 1.57 -1.01 -11.61
N THR A 17 2.21 -2.16 -11.46
CA THR A 17 1.70 -3.24 -10.60
C THR A 17 1.65 -2.79 -9.14
N LEU A 18 2.72 -2.13 -8.68
CA LEU A 18 2.83 -1.67 -7.30
C LEU A 18 1.90 -0.49 -7.01
N LEU A 19 1.78 0.48 -7.93
CA LEU A 19 0.80 1.57 -7.84
C LEU A 19 -0.63 1.04 -7.77
N ARG A 20 -0.99 0.13 -8.69
CA ARG A 20 -2.34 -0.42 -8.74
C ARG A 20 -2.68 -1.15 -7.44
N ARG A 21 -1.75 -1.94 -6.93
CA ARG A 21 -1.91 -2.63 -5.66
C ARG A 21 -2.01 -1.66 -4.49
N LEU A 22 -1.13 -0.67 -4.43
CA LEU A 22 -1.14 0.37 -3.42
C LEU A 22 -2.49 1.10 -3.38
N PHE A 23 -2.99 1.56 -4.52
CA PHE A 23 -4.29 2.22 -4.56
C PHE A 23 -5.45 1.29 -4.19
N SER A 24 -5.41 0.02 -4.58
CA SER A 24 -6.43 -0.96 -4.19
C SER A 24 -6.44 -1.22 -2.68
N GLU A 25 -5.27 -1.29 -2.04
CA GLU A 25 -5.14 -1.48 -0.60
C GLU A 25 -5.55 -0.21 0.17
N LEU A 26 -5.15 0.97 -0.31
CA LEU A 26 -5.54 2.26 0.27
C LEU A 26 -7.05 2.54 0.17
N GLN A 27 -7.77 1.91 -0.76
CA GLN A 27 -9.23 1.98 -0.81
C GLN A 27 -9.90 1.25 0.36
N LYS A 28 -9.19 0.39 1.09
CA LYS A 28 -9.74 -0.32 2.26
C LYS A 28 -9.81 0.65 3.45
N PRO A 29 -11.00 0.96 3.97
CA PRO A 29 -11.15 1.96 5.03
C PRO A 29 -10.41 1.56 6.32
N THR A 30 -10.38 0.27 6.64
CA THR A 30 -9.62 -0.28 7.77
C THR A 30 -8.12 -0.04 7.66
N LEU A 31 -7.55 -0.16 6.45
CA LEU A 31 -6.14 0.13 6.22
C LEU A 31 -5.87 1.63 6.33
N MET A 32 -6.75 2.46 5.77
CA MET A 32 -6.61 3.90 5.86
C MET A 32 -6.66 4.42 7.29
N GLU A 33 -7.61 3.93 8.09
CA GLU A 33 -7.69 4.28 9.51
C GLU A 33 -6.42 3.84 10.26
N ALA A 34 -5.92 2.62 10.01
CA ALA A 34 -4.69 2.14 10.62
C ALA A 34 -3.49 3.02 10.26
N LEU A 35 -3.33 3.40 8.98
CA LEU A 35 -2.23 4.27 8.54
C LEU A 35 -2.36 5.72 9.05
N LEU A 36 -3.57 6.21 9.30
CA LEU A 36 -3.80 7.56 9.83
C LEU A 36 -3.65 7.64 11.36
N THR A 37 -3.82 6.53 12.07
CA THR A 37 -3.79 6.47 13.54
C THR A 37 -2.52 5.86 14.10
N ALA A 38 -1.80 5.05 13.31
CA ALA A 38 -0.58 4.40 13.76
C ALA A 38 0.55 5.42 14.02
N PRO A 39 1.37 5.19 15.06
CA PRO A 39 2.56 5.98 15.28
C PRO A 39 3.59 5.69 14.18
N GLY A 40 4.41 6.70 13.85
CA GLY A 40 5.29 6.64 12.67
C GLY A 40 6.22 5.42 12.59
N HIS A 41 6.65 4.87 13.72
CA HIS A 41 7.50 3.68 13.77
C HIS A 41 6.78 2.37 13.38
N GLN A 42 5.44 2.36 13.31
CA GLN A 42 4.63 1.20 12.90
C GLN A 42 4.18 1.30 11.43
N LEU A 43 4.30 2.48 10.81
CA LEU A 43 3.88 2.68 9.42
C LEU A 43 4.60 1.76 8.46
N GLU A 44 5.91 1.55 8.64
CA GLU A 44 6.71 0.67 7.79
C GLU A 44 6.18 -0.77 7.82
N ALA A 45 5.94 -1.30 9.03
CA ALA A 45 5.44 -2.66 9.21
C ALA A 45 4.02 -2.83 8.62
N LEU A 46 3.11 -1.90 8.92
CA LEU A 46 1.74 -1.92 8.37
C LEU A 46 1.74 -1.87 6.85
N PHE A 47 2.58 -1.03 6.26
CA PHE A 47 2.66 -0.87 4.81
C PHE A 47 3.27 -2.11 4.15
N ALA A 48 4.32 -2.70 4.75
CA ALA A 48 4.91 -3.93 4.26
C ALA A 48 3.92 -5.11 4.30
N GLU A 49 3.20 -5.27 5.41
CA GLU A 49 2.20 -6.32 5.55
C GLU A 49 1.05 -6.15 4.54
N ALA A 50 0.55 -4.92 4.39
CA ALA A 50 -0.63 -4.65 3.57
C ALA A 50 -0.35 -4.51 2.06
N ILE A 51 0.86 -4.10 1.65
CA ILE A 51 1.17 -3.75 0.26
C ILE A 51 2.30 -4.60 -0.33
N LEU A 52 3.23 -5.12 0.48
CA LEU A 52 4.29 -6.02 0.00
C LEU A 52 3.92 -7.50 0.18
N MET A 53 3.30 -7.88 1.31
CA MET A 53 3.07 -9.29 1.69
C MET A 53 1.75 -9.90 1.21
N THR A 54 0.72 -9.10 0.93
CA THR A 54 -0.50 -9.57 0.24
C THR A 54 -0.13 -10.32 -1.05
N GLU A 55 -0.77 -11.44 -1.32
CA GLU A 55 -0.56 -12.07 -2.63
C GLU A 55 -1.10 -11.13 -3.73
N PRO A 56 -0.48 -11.07 -4.92
CA PRO A 56 -1.07 -10.34 -6.03
C PRO A 56 -2.49 -10.87 -6.21
N CYS A 57 -3.48 -9.96 -6.18
CA CYS A 57 -4.87 -10.29 -6.52
C CYS A 57 -4.86 -11.09 -7.82
N LYS A 58 -5.06 -12.41 -7.73
CA LYS A 58 -5.52 -13.21 -8.84
C LYS A 58 -6.92 -12.69 -9.14
N GLN A 59 -7.02 -11.76 -10.09
CA GLN A 59 -8.32 -11.36 -10.60
C GLN A 59 -9.00 -12.59 -11.18
N ALA A 60 -10.26 -12.74 -10.79
CA ALA A 60 -11.17 -13.82 -11.15
C ALA A 60 -11.17 -14.09 -12.67
N SER A 61 -11.12 -15.38 -13.00
CA SER A 61 -11.59 -15.94 -14.26
C SER A 61 -13.11 -16.07 -14.24
#